data_AF-A0A955TPP7-F1
#
_entry.id   AF-A0A955TPP7-F1
#
_cell.length_a   1.000
_cell.length_b   1.000
_cell.length_c   1.000
_cell.angle_alpha   90.00
_cell.angle_beta   90.00
_cell.angle_gamma   90.00
#
_symmetry.space_group_name_H-M   'P 1'
#
loop_
_entity.id
_entity.type
_entity.pdbx_description
1 polymer ?
#
loop_
_entity_poly.entity_id
_entity_poly.type
_entity_poly.pdbx_seq_one_letter_code
_entity_poly.pdbx_strand_id
1 'polypeptide(L)'
;LEGLGAAILTIRFAQEFPWNTALYFGTFHAISAFNNAGFALFSDSLIPFQTDWTMNLTITTLIILGSIGFLVFEDLLDNYHRRRFR
;
A
#
# COMPACT_ATOMS: atom_id res chain seq x y z
N LEU A 1 3.67 6.32 -5.35
CA LEU A 1 2.97 5.86 -4.13
C LEU A 1 3.25 4.38 -3.88
N GLU A 2 3.04 3.51 -4.88
CA GLU A 2 3.32 2.08 -4.81
C GLU A 2 4.75 1.73 -4.39
N GLY A 3 5.77 2.42 -4.91
CA GLY A 3 7.17 2.18 -4.54
C GLY A 3 7.49 2.48 -3.06
N LEU A 4 6.82 3.46 -2.44
CA LEU A 4 6.95 3.74 -1.01
C LEU A 4 6.25 2.67 -0.17
N GLY A 5 5.04 2.26 -0.55
CA GLY A 5 4.32 1.16 0.11
C GLY A 5 5.06 -0.17 0.00
N ALA A 6 5.64 -0.46 -1.17
CA ALA A 6 6.48 -1.62 -1.41
C ALA A 6 7.74 -1.60 -0.54
N ALA A 7 8.41 -0.45 -0.41
CA ALA A 7 9.59 -0.32 0.44
C ALA A 7 9.25 -0.55 1.92
N ILE A 8 8.16 0.04 2.42
CA ILE A 8 7.70 -0.13 3.81
C ILE A 8 7.35 -1.59 4.10
N LEU A 9 6.58 -2.23 3.20
CA LEU A 9 6.24 -3.65 3.34
C LEU A 9 7.49 -4.54 3.26
N THR A 10 8.40 -4.27 2.32
CA THR A 10 9.66 -5.02 2.17
C THR A 10 10.52 -4.93 3.43
N ILE A 11 10.65 -3.74 4.03
CA ILE A 11 11.43 -3.56 5.27
C ILE A 11 10.80 -4.36 6.42
N ARG A 12 9.48 -4.40 6.52
CA ARG A 12 8.79 -5.22 7.52
C ARG A 12 8.97 -6.71 7.27
N PHE A 13 8.78 -7.17 6.04
CA PHE A 13 9.00 -8.56 5.68
C PHE A 13 10.45 -9.01 5.83
N ALA A 14 11.43 -8.11 5.66
CA ALA A 14 12.84 -8.40 5.84
C ALA A 14 13.23 -8.70 7.30
N GLN A 15 12.35 -8.40 8.26
CA GLN A 15 12.55 -8.79 9.66
C GLN A 15 12.20 -10.26 9.92
N GLU A 16 11.40 -10.89 9.05
CA GLU A 16 10.90 -12.26 9.22
C GLU A 16 11.38 -13.23 8.12
N PHE A 17 11.70 -12.71 6.92
CA PHE A 17 12.10 -13.50 5.77
C PHE A 17 13.46 -13.05 5.20
N PRO A 18 14.19 -13.94 4.50
CA PRO A 18 15.38 -13.56 3.77
C PRO A 18 15.11 -12.44 2.77
N TRP A 19 16.08 -11.55 2.60
CA TRP A 19 15.96 -10.29 1.84
C TRP A 19 15.36 -10.44 0.43
N ASN A 20 15.76 -11.48 -0.31
CA ASN A 20 15.25 -11.73 -1.66
C ASN A 20 13.74 -12.03 -1.67
N THR A 21 13.30 -12.80 -0.68
CA THR A 21 11.89 -13.19 -0.50
C THR A 21 11.06 -12.00 0.01
N ALA A 22 11.63 -11.20 0.92
CA ALA A 22 10.98 -9.99 1.42
C ALA A 22 10.73 -8.94 0.33
N LEU A 23 11.69 -8.73 -0.57
CA LEU A 23 11.53 -7.83 -1.73
C LEU A 23 10.40 -8.28 -2.65
N TYR A 24 10.35 -9.58 -2.95
CA TYR A 24 9.32 -10.15 -3.81
C TYR A 24 7.93 -10.05 -3.19
N PHE A 25 7.79 -10.42 -1.91
CA PHE A 25 6.51 -10.32 -1.21
C PHE A 25 6.06 -8.87 -1.03
N GLY A 26 6.97 -7.97 -0.66
CA GLY A 26 6.65 -6.56 -0.44
C GLY A 26 6.20 -5.84 -1.72
N THR A 27 6.90 -6.07 -2.84
CA THR A 27 6.53 -5.50 -4.14
C THR A 27 5.20 -6.06 -4.67
N PHE A 28 5.00 -7.38 -4.60
CA PHE A 28 3.76 -8.00 -5.05
C PHE A 28 2.54 -7.51 -4.26
N HIS A 29 2.63 -7.51 -2.92
CA HIS A 29 1.50 -7.08 -2.09
C HIS A 29 1.21 -5.59 -2.23
N ALA A 30 2.23 -4.75 -2.47
CA ALA A 30 2.02 -3.32 -2.70
C ALA A 30 1.25 -3.04 -4.00
N ILE A 31 1.64 -3.69 -5.11
CA ILE A 31 0.97 -3.55 -6.41
C ILE A 31 -0.45 -4.13 -6.34
N SER A 32 -0.61 -5.31 -5.74
CA SER A 32 -1.91 -5.96 -5.54
C SER A 32 -2.85 -5.09 -4.70
N ALA A 33 -2.37 -4.50 -3.60
CA ALA A 33 -3.16 -3.62 -2.75
C ALA A 33 -3.52 -2.30 -3.44
N PHE A 34 -2.58 -1.66 -4.15
CA PHE A 34 -2.85 -0.41 -4.84
C PHE A 34 -3.89 -0.58 -5.96
N ASN A 35 -3.81 -1.67 -6.72
CA ASN A 35 -4.79 -1.97 -7.75
C ASN A 35 -6.08 -2.63 -7.21
N ASN A 36 -6.23 -2.75 -5.88
CA ASN A 36 -7.34 -3.44 -5.23
C ASN A 36 -7.60 -4.86 -5.81
N ALA A 37 -6.53 -5.56 -6.14
CA ALA A 37 -6.60 -6.87 -6.79
C ALA A 37 -6.95 -7.99 -5.80
N GLY A 38 -6.74 -7.76 -4.49
CA GLY A 38 -7.09 -8.71 -3.43
C GLY A 38 -6.26 -10.00 -3.43
N PHE A 39 -5.20 -10.08 -4.23
CA PHE A 39 -4.32 -11.25 -4.28
C PHE A 39 -3.27 -11.21 -3.17
N ALA A 40 -3.16 -12.31 -2.44
CA ALA A 40 -2.09 -12.58 -1.50
C ALA A 40 -1.27 -13.78 -1.96
N LEU A 41 0.05 -13.72 -1.75
CA LEU A 41 0.99 -14.74 -2.22
C LEU A 41 1.18 -15.89 -1.22
N PHE A 42 0.60 -15.75 -0.02
CA PHE A 42 0.57 -16.76 1.03
C PHE A 42 -0.70 -17.61 0.93
N SER A 43 -0.60 -18.91 1.20
CA SER A 43 -1.74 -19.84 1.17
C SER A 43 -2.85 -19.46 2.16
N ASP A 44 -2.50 -18.84 3.29
CA ASP A 44 -3.43 -18.31 4.30
C ASP A 44 -3.68 -16.81 4.13
N SER A 45 -3.40 -16.24 2.96
CA SER A 45 -3.50 -14.80 2.73
C SER A 45 -2.70 -13.97 3.77
N LEU A 46 -3.24 -12.85 4.21
CA LEU A 46 -2.64 -11.98 5.23
C LEU A 46 -3.03 -12.37 6.66
N ILE A 47 -3.66 -13.54 6.88
CA ILE A 47 -4.11 -14.01 8.21
C ILE A 47 -2.97 -14.06 9.24
N PRO A 48 -1.74 -14.51 8.90
CA PRO A 48 -0.62 -14.49 9.86
C PRO A 48 -0.25 -13.08 10.34
N PHE A 49 -0.55 -12.06 9.54
CA PHE A 49 -0.21 -10.66 9.79
C PHE A 49 -1.41 -9.83 10.25
N GLN A 50 -2.54 -10.46 10.60
CA GLN A 50 -3.78 -9.77 10.95
C GLN A 50 -3.62 -8.83 12.16
N THR A 51 -2.69 -9.12 13.07
CA THR A 51 -2.41 -8.32 14.28
C THR A 51 -1.33 -7.27 14.04
N ASP A 52 -0.68 -7.26 12.87
CA ASP A 52 0.39 -6.31 12.57
C ASP A 52 -0.18 -4.98 12.07
N TRP A 53 -0.19 -4.01 12.98
CA TRP A 53 -0.69 -2.66 12.71
C TRP A 53 0.03 -1.97 11.54
N THR A 54 1.34 -2.22 11.38
CA THR A 54 2.13 -1.57 10.32
C THR A 54 1.68 -2.06 8.94
N MET A 55 1.45 -3.37 8.83
CA MET A 55 1.06 -4.00 7.59
C MET A 55 -0.36 -3.61 7.18
N ASN A 56 -1.31 -3.68 8.13
CA ASN A 56 -2.70 -3.31 7.92
C ASN A 56 -2.85 -1.85 7.53
N LEU A 57 -2.16 -0.92 8.20
CA LEU A 57 -2.18 0.50 7.83
C LEU A 57 -1.63 0.71 6.43
N THR A 58 -0.53 0.04 6.07
CA THR A 58 0.10 0.21 4.76
C THR A 58 -0.81 -0.29 3.64
N ILE A 59 -1.38 -1.49 3.78
CA ILE A 59 -2.29 -2.07 2.79
C ILE A 59 -3.58 -1.24 2.68
N THR A 60 -4.19 -0.86 3.80
CA THR A 60 -5.41 -0.04 3.80
C THR A 60 -5.16 1.32 3.14
N THR A 61 -4.03 1.97 3.45
CA THR A 61 -3.65 3.24 2.82
C THR A 61 -3.43 3.08 1.32
N LEU A 62 -2.76 2.01 0.87
CA LEU A 62 -2.55 1.73 -0.55
C LEU A 62 -3.87 1.50 -1.29
N ILE A 63 -4.80 0.74 -0.71
CA ILE A 63 -6.13 0.49 -1.29
C ILE A 63 -6.92 1.79 -1.42
N ILE A 64 -6.93 2.62 -0.36
CA ILE A 64 -7.63 3.92 -0.39
C ILE A 64 -7.01 4.81 -1.46
N LEU A 65 -5.68 4.97 -1.47
CA LEU A 65 -4.99 5.83 -2.43
C LEU A 65 -5.14 5.34 -3.88
N GLY A 66 -5.18 4.03 -4.10
CA GLY A 66 -5.43 3.45 -5.41
C GLY A 66 -6.88 3.62 -5.88
N SER A 67 -7.84 3.50 -4.95
CA SER A 67 -9.28 3.60 -5.26
C SER A 67 -9.78 5.04 -5.46
N ILE A 68 -9.08 6.03 -4.91
CA ILE A 68 -9.44 7.46 -5.01
C ILE A 68 -9.38 7.96 -6.46
N GLY A 69 -8.56 7.35 -7.33
CA GLY A 69 -8.47 7.72 -8.75
C GLY A 69 -7.83 9.10 -8.99
N PHE A 70 -7.26 9.28 -10.18
CA PHE A 70 -6.53 10.51 -10.53
C PHE A 70 -7.42 11.77 -10.48
N LEU A 71 -8.69 11.65 -10.85
CA LEU A 71 -9.67 12.75 -10.85
C LEU A 71 -9.87 13.38 -9.46
N VAL A 72 -9.92 12.57 -8.40
CA VAL A 72 -10.09 13.11 -7.04
C VAL A 72 -8.81 13.75 -6.52
N PHE A 73 -7.64 13.27 -6.93
CA PHE A 73 -6.37 13.93 -6.63
C PHE A 73 -6.28 15.31 -7.27
N GLU A 74 -6.67 15.43 -8.53
CA GLU A 74 -6.72 16.68 -9.26
C GLU A 74 -7.71 17.64 -8.59
N ASP A 75 -8.92 17.17 -8.27
CA ASP A 75 -9.96 17.97 -7.62
C ASP A 75 -9.58 18.40 -6.19
N LEU A 76 -8.87 17.56 -5.43
CA LEU A 76 -8.32 17.91 -4.10
C LEU A 76 -7.24 18.99 -4.19
N LEU A 77 -6.31 18.88 -5.14
CA LEU A 77 -5.26 19.88 -5.36
C LEU A 77 -5.85 21.21 -5.81
N ASP A 78 -6.84 21.17 -6.70
CA ASP A 78 -7.55 22.34 -7.20
C ASP A 78 -8.36 23.02 -6.09
N ASN A 79 -9.11 22.26 -5.27
CA ASN A 79 -9.85 22.81 -4.14
C ASN A 79 -8.92 23.36 -3.05
N TYR A 80 -7.78 22.71 -2.80
CA TYR A 80 -6.79 23.19 -1.84
C TYR A 80 -6.17 24.53 -2.30
N HIS A 81 -5.82 24.66 -3.58
CA HIS A 81 -5.33 25.93 -4.14
C HIS A 81 -6.40 27.03 -4.13
N ARG A 82 -7.65 26.71 -4.47
CA ARG A 82 -8.75 27.69 -4.43
C ARG A 82 -9.07 28.19 -3.03
N ARG A 83 -8.89 27.35 -1.99
CA ARG A 83 -9.04 27.77 -0.59
C ARG A 83 -7.91 28.65 -0.08
N ARG A 84 -6.72 28.59 -0.70
CA ARG A 84 -5.57 29.43 -0.30
C ARG A 84 -5.57 30.82 -0.95
N PHE A 85 -6.34 31.01 -2.02
CA PHE A 85 -6.54 32.29 -2.69
C PHE A 85 -7.84 33.02 -2.30
N ARG A 86 -8.51 32.57 -1.24
CA ARG A 86 -9.71 33.21 -0.69
C ARG A 86 -9.51 33.61 0.76
#